data_AF-A0A699UAC9-F1
#
_entry.id   AF-A0A699UAC9-F1
#
_cell.length_a   1.000
_cell.length_b   1.000
_cell.length_c   1.000
_cell.angle_alpha   90.00
_cell.angle_beta   90.00
_cell.angle_gamma   90.00
#
_symmetry.space_group_name_H-M   'P 1'
#
loop_
_entity.id
_entity.type
_entity.pdbx_description
1 polymer ?
#
loop_
_entity_poly.entity_id
_entity_poly.type
_entity_poly.pdbx_seq_one_letter_code
_entity_poly.pdbx_strand_id
1 'polypeptide(L)' 'MLLWAEVVATACYTLNRSLVHTLHGKTYYELIKAKKPNVTYFRVFGSLCFPTNDSDDLDKLTAKADI' A
#
# COMPACT_ATOMS: atom_id res chain seq x y z
N MET A 1 26.95 9.60 2.60
CA MET A 1 26.24 8.36 3.01
C MET A 1 25.00 8.71 3.85
N LEU A 2 24.08 9.53 3.31
CA LEU A 2 22.86 9.97 4.01
C LEU A 2 21.57 9.51 3.30
N LEU A 3 21.67 9.23 1.99
CA LEU A 3 20.56 8.84 1.14
C LEU A 3 19.86 7.56 1.63
N TRP A 4 20.61 6.53 2.01
CA TRP A 4 20.04 5.25 2.43
C TRP A 4 19.26 5.34 3.74
N ALA A 5 19.76 6.09 4.73
CA ALA A 5 19.08 6.23 6.02
C ALA A 5 17.74 6.97 5.85
N GLU A 6 17.71 8.01 5.03
CA GLU A 6 16.50 8.77 4.72
C GLU A 6 15.48 7.93 3.93
N VAL A 7 15.94 7.18 2.94
CA VAL A 7 15.10 6.26 2.15
C VAL A 7 14.46 5.20 3.06
N VAL A 8 15.26 4.56 3.92
CA VAL A 8 14.75 3.54 4.86
C VAL A 8 13.79 4.15 5.86
N ALA A 9 14.09 5.33 6.43
CA ALA A 9 13.19 6.01 7.35
C ALA A 9 11.85 6.35 6.69
N THR A 10 11.87 6.82 5.44
CA THR A 10 10.67 7.16 4.67
C THR A 10 9.83 5.93 4.34
N ALA A 11 10.48 4.82 3.94
CA ALA A 11 9.82 3.55 3.67
C ALA A 11 9.14 3.01 4.95
N CYS A 12 9.87 2.94 6.06
CA CYS A 12 9.33 2.51 7.36
C CYS A 12 8.18 3.42 7.82
N TYR A 13 8.33 4.74 7.70
CA TYR A 13 7.30 5.71 8.08
C TYR A 13 6.00 5.51 7.31
N THR A 14 6.10 5.24 6.01
CA THR A 14 4.96 5.01 5.12
C THR A 14 4.31 3.68 5.42
N LEU A 15 5.07 2.58 5.41
CA LEU A 15 4.57 1.22 5.65
C LEU A 15 3.88 1.09 7.01
N ASN A 16 4.46 1.68 8.07
CA ASN A 16 3.87 1.62 9.41
C ASN A 16 2.48 2.28 9.51
N ARG A 17 2.14 3.20 8.59
CA ARG A 17 0.87 3.95 8.59
C ARG A 17 -0.10 3.54 7.51
N SER A 18 0.35 2.95 6.40
CA SER A 18 -0.53 2.57 5.28
C SER A 18 -0.77 1.06 5.18
N LEU A 19 0.17 0.24 5.65
CA LEU A 19 0.04 -1.21 5.53
C LEU A 19 -0.82 -1.77 6.66
N VAL A 20 -1.95 -2.37 6.28
CA VAL A 20 -2.86 -3.02 7.22
C VAL A 20 -2.40 -4.46 7.41
N HIS A 21 -2.16 -4.82 8.66
CA HIS A 21 -1.79 -6.19 9.02
C HIS A 21 -3.04 -7.08 8.98
N THR A 22 -3.03 -8.12 8.14
CA THR A 22 -4.18 -9.00 7.85
C THR A 22 -4.76 -9.65 9.11
N LEU A 23 -3.92 -10.10 10.04
CA LEU A 23 -4.37 -10.74 11.29
C LEU A 23 -5.19 -9.82 12.21
N HIS A 24 -4.88 -8.52 12.21
CA HIS A 24 -5.44 -7.59 13.20
C HIS A 24 -6.38 -6.55 12.57
N GLY A 25 -6.42 -6.46 11.23
CA GLY A 25 -7.17 -5.42 10.52
C GLY A 25 -6.72 -4.00 10.88
N LYS A 26 -5.48 -3.85 11.38
CA LYS A 26 -4.91 -2.59 11.88
C LYS A 26 -3.51 -2.38 11.34
N THR A 27 -3.12 -1.12 11.18
CA THR A 27 -1.76 -0.71 10.86
C THR A 27 -0.85 -0.85 12.08
N TYR A 28 0.47 -0.97 11.88
CA TYR A 28 1.44 -0.98 12.99
C TYR A 28 1.36 0.29 13.85
N TYR A 29 1.12 1.45 13.22
CA TYR A 29 0.90 2.70 13.95
C TYR A 29 -0.30 2.60 14.90
N GLU A 30 -1.42 2.04 14.47
CA GLU A 30 -2.61 1.85 15.31
C GLU A 30 -2.35 0.87 16.46
N LEU A 31 -1.58 -0.19 16.21
CA LEU A 31 -1.23 -1.16 17.26
C LEU A 31 -0.39 -0.52 18.37
N ILE A 32 0.59 0.31 18.01
CA ILE A 32 1.54 0.91 18.96
C ILE A 32 0.95 2.17 19.62
N LYS A 33 0.18 2.97 18.89
CA LYS A 33 -0.33 4.27 19.36
C LYS A 33 -1.79 4.26 19.76
N ALA A 34 -2.49 3.14 19.58
CA ALA A 34 -3.94 3.02 19.81
C ALA A 34 -4.75 4.13 19.12
N LYS A 35 -4.23 4.69 18.00
CA LYS A 35 -4.78 5.84 17.29
C LYS A 35 -4.64 5.63 15.78
N LYS A 36 -5.68 6.00 15.03
CA LYS A 36 -5.62 6.00 13.55
C LYS A 36 -4.59 7.01 13.04
N PRO A 37 -3.68 6.63 12.13
CA PRO A 37 -2.77 7.58 11.51
C PRO A 37 -3.55 8.55 10.63
N ASN A 38 -3.15 9.83 10.65
CA ASN A 38 -3.51 10.72 9.56
C ASN A 38 -2.64 10.33 8.36
N VAL A 39 -3.26 10.10 7.20
CA VAL A 39 -2.59 9.73 5.94
C VAL A 39 -2.98 10.65 4.78
N THR A 40 -3.74 11.71 5.03
CA THR A 40 -4.29 12.60 3.98
C THR A 40 -3.20 13.40 3.25
N TYR A 41 -2.03 13.52 3.85
CA TYR A 41 -0.87 14.19 3.25
C TYR A 41 -0.05 13.27 2.33
N PHE A 42 -0.32 11.97 2.29
CA PHE A 42 0.36 11.09 1.35
C PHE A 42 -0.11 11.38 -0.07
N ARG A 43 0.86 11.48 -0.99
CA ARG A 43 0.59 11.61 -2.41
C ARG A 43 0.37 10.23 -2.99
N VAL A 44 -0.74 10.04 -3.70
CA VAL A 44 -0.97 8.83 -4.49
C VAL A 44 0.03 8.84 -5.63
N PHE A 45 0.90 7.84 -5.66
CA PHE A 45 1.80 7.58 -6.78
C PHE A 45 1.15 6.54 -7.69
N GLY A 46 1.03 6.87 -8.97
CA GLY A 46 0.43 6.01 -9.99
C GLY A 46 0.22 6.78 -11.27
N SER A 47 0.26 6.08 -12.40
CA SER A 47 -0.19 6.58 -13.70
C SER A 47 -1.51 5.92 -14.05
N LEU A 48 -2.35 6.57 -14.85
CA LEU A 48 -3.49 5.90 -15.46
C LEU A 48 -2.97 4.78 -16.36
N CYS A 49 -3.17 3.53 -15.95
CA CYS A 49 -2.92 2.36 -16.76
C CYS A 49 -4.25 1.87 -17.32
N PHE A 50 -4.40 1.90 -18.65
CA PHE A 50 -5.52 1.24 -19.31
C PHE A 50 -5.11 -0.21 -19.57
N PRO A 51 -5.92 -1.20 -19.15
CA PRO A 51 -5.68 -2.56 -19.57
C PRO A 51 -5.76 -2.59 -21.10
N THR A 52 -4.71 -3.05 -21.76
CA THR A 52 -4.79 -3.37 -23.18
C THR A 52 -5.81 -4.48 -23.30
N ASN A 53 -6.96 -4.18 -23.91
CA ASN A 53 -8.09 -5.09 -24.07
C ASN A 53 -7.82 -6.15 -25.15
N ASP A 54 -6.59 -6.71 -25.16
CA ASP A 54 -6.29 -7.89 -25.94
C ASP A 54 -7.10 -9.02 -25.30
N SER A 55 -8.02 -9.61 -26.08
CA SER A 55 -8.99 -10.61 -25.60
C SER A 55 -8.34 -11.79 -24.89
N ASP A 56 -7.04 -11.99 -25.12
CA ASP A 56 -6.22 -13.06 -24.56
C ASP A 56 -5.73 -12.78 -23.13
N ASP A 57 -5.71 -11.52 -22.68
CA ASP A 57 -5.21 -11.11 -21.36
C ASP A 57 -6.32 -10.81 -20.32
N LEU A 58 -7.60 -10.89 -20.72
CA LEU A 58 -8.75 -10.75 -19.82
C LEU A 58 -8.72 -11.76 -18.67
N ASP A 59 -8.21 -12.97 -18.91
CA ASP A 59 -8.16 -14.03 -17.90
C ASP A 59 -7.21 -13.68 -16.73
N LYS A 60 -6.15 -12.90 -16.99
CA LYS A 60 -5.16 -12.47 -15.97
C LYS A 60 -5.70 -11.40 -15.02
N LEU A 61 -6.72 -10.65 -15.44
CA LEU A 61 -7.31 -9.54 -14.69
C LEU A 61 -8.64 -9.90 -14.03
N THR A 62 -9.13 -11.13 -14.22
CA THR A 62 -10.31 -11.60 -13.48
C THR A 62 -9.96 -11.79 -12.01
N ALA A 63 -10.77 -11.19 -11.14
CA ALA A 63 -10.68 -11.43 -9.70
C ALA A 63 -11.01 -12.90 -9.44
N LYS A 64 -9.98 -13.71 -9.12
CA LYS A 64 -10.15 -15.04 -8.52
C LYS A 64 -10.56 -14.86 -7.06
N ALA A 65 -11.80 -14.44 -6.84
CA ALA A 65 -12.43 -14.49 -5.52
C ALA A 65 -13.34 -15.73 -5.50
N ASP A 66 -12.82 -16.83 -4.95
CA ASP A 66 -13.67 -17.93 -4.47
C ASP A 66 -14.23 -17.53 -3.09
N ILE A 67 -15.55 -17.63 -2.96
CA ILE A 67 -16.30 -17.55 -1.69
C ILE A 67 -16.20 -18.90 -0.98
#